data_AF-A0A0B0I8V6-F1
#
_entry.id   AF-A0A0B0I8V6-F1
#
_cell.length_a   1.000
_cell.length_b   1.000
_cell.length_c   1.000
_cell.angle_alpha   90.00
_cell.angle_beta   90.00
_cell.angle_gamma   90.00
#
_symmetry.space_group_name_H-M   'P 1'
#
loop_
_entity.id
_entity.type
_entity.pdbx_description
1 polymer ?
#
loop_
_entity_poly.entity_id
_entity_poly.type
_entity_poly.pdbx_seq_one_letter_code
_entity_poly.pdbx_strand_id
1 'polypeptide(L)' 'MPKWGKTMFFWVIIFPVLVTSLLITMDYLSGDPIKPFSYIPNLLGFATGGIFIGLIMYQVKKLKGKH' A
#
# COMPACT_ATOMS: atom_id res chain seq x y z
N MET A 1 0.77 8.30 18.74
CA MET A 1 0.24 7.14 18.00
C MET A 1 1.01 5.89 18.39
N PRO A 2 0.34 4.75 18.69
CA PRO A 2 1.02 3.47 18.89
C PRO A 2 1.90 3.18 17.68
N LYS A 3 3.10 2.60 17.87
CA LYS A 3 4.09 2.34 16.80
C LYS A 3 3.46 1.66 15.57
N TRP A 4 2.44 0.84 15.79
CA TRP A 4 1.67 0.13 14.76
C TRP A 4 0.83 1.03 13.86
N GLY A 5 0.25 2.12 14.39
CA GLY A 5 -0.52 3.06 13.58
C GLY A 5 0.34 3.76 12.53
N LYS A 6 1.59 4.08 12.88
CA LYS A 6 2.56 4.65 11.92
C LYS A 6 2.94 3.65 10.83
N THR A 7 3.14 2.38 11.19
CA THR A 7 3.45 1.32 10.22
C THR A 7 2.29 1.04 9.28
N MET A 8 1.06 0.97 9.78
CA MET A 8 -0.13 0.82 8.93
C MET A 8 -0.32 2.02 8.01
N PHE A 9 -0.18 3.24 8.51
CA PHE A 9 -0.28 4.45 7.69
C PHE A 9 0.75 4.46 6.55
N PHE A 10 1.99 4.03 6.84
CA PHE A 10 3.01 3.89 5.82
C PHE A 10 2.64 2.87 4.74
N TRP A 11 2.19 1.67 5.13
CA TRP A 11 1.86 0.60 4.20
C TRP A 11 0.56 0.82 3.41
N VAL A 12 -0.39 1.58 3.95
CA VAL A 12 -1.72 1.79 3.33
C VAL A 12 -1.78 3.08 2.52
N ILE A 13 -0.95 4.08 2.83
CA ILE A 13 -1.02 5.40 2.17
C ILE A 13 0.30 5.72 1.48
N ILE A 14 1.42 5.75 2.23
CA ILE A 14 2.70 6.20 1.68
C ILE A 14 3.18 5.25 0.58
N PHE A 15 3.15 3.94 0.84
CA PHE A 15 3.60 2.94 -0.12
C PHE A 15 2.76 2.91 -1.41
N PRO A 16 1.41 2.84 -1.36
CA PRO A 16 0.59 2.91 -2.57
C PRO A 16 0.80 4.18 -3.37
N VAL A 17 0.88 5.35 -2.72
CA VAL A 17 1.12 6.63 -3.40
C VAL A 17 2.49 6.64 -4.08
N LEU A 18 3.53 6.14 -3.41
CA LEU A 18 4.87 6.02 -4.00
C LEU A 18 4.86 5.12 -5.24
N VAL A 19 4.28 3.93 -5.14
CA VAL A 19 4.25 2.98 -6.27
C VAL A 19 3.42 3.53 -7.43
N THR A 20 2.26 4.14 -7.15
CA THR A 20 1.44 4.79 -8.17
C THR A 20 2.17 5.95 -8.84
N SER A 21 2.91 6.77 -8.09
CA SER A 21 3.72 7.85 -8.69
C SER A 21 4.84 7.32 -9.58
N LEU A 22 5.42 6.18 -9.22
CA LEU A 22 6.44 5.52 -10.02
C LEU A 22 5.85 5.01 -11.35
N LEU A 23 4.68 4.37 -11.29
CA LEU A 23 3.96 3.88 -12.48
C LEU A 23 3.60 5.02 -13.43
N ILE A 24 3.07 6.14 -12.91
CA ILE A 24 2.78 7.33 -13.72
C ILE A 24 4.05 7.86 -14.39
N THR A 25 5.17 7.86 -13.67
CA THR A 25 6.46 8.30 -14.21
C THR A 25 6.95 7.37 -15.31
N MET A 26 6.79 6.05 -15.15
CA MET A 26 7.18 5.07 -16.18
C MET A 26 6.34 5.22 -17.44
N ASP A 27 5.03 5.43 -17.30
CA ASP A 27 4.14 5.64 -18.44
C ASP A 27 4.48 6.95 -19.17
N TYR A 28 4.81 8.01 -18.42
CA TYR A 28 5.31 9.27 -18.99
C TYR A 28 6.61 9.08 -19.78
N LEU A 29 7.57 8.32 -19.25
CA LEU A 29 8.84 8.03 -19.93
C LEU A 29 8.66 7.11 -21.15
N SER A 30 7.66 6.24 -21.13
CA SER A 30 7.35 5.31 -22.24
C SER A 30 6.57 5.99 -23.37
N GLY A 31 6.11 7.23 -23.17
CA GLY A 31 5.30 7.96 -24.14
C GLY A 31 3.84 7.48 -24.20
N ASP A 32 3.42 6.66 -23.23
CA ASP A 32 2.06 6.14 -23.16
C ASP A 32 1.09 7.22 -22.69
N PRO A 33 -0.17 7.20 -23.16
CA PRO A 33 -1.17 8.17 -22.73
C PRO A 33 -1.50 7.96 -21.25
N ILE A 34 -1.15 8.95 -20.42
CA ILE A 34 -1.47 8.95 -19.00
C ILE A 34 -3.00 8.94 -18.84
N LYS A 35 -3.53 7.82 -18.32
CA LYS A 35 -4.95 7.66 -17.98
C LYS A 35 -5.08 7.60 -16.45
N PRO A 36 -5.42 8.70 -15.76
CA PRO A 36 -5.47 8.76 -14.30
C PRO A 36 -6.32 7.66 -13.67
N PHE A 37 -7.44 7.30 -14.32
CA PHE A 37 -8.33 6.24 -13.87
C PHE A 37 -7.74 4.84 -13.94
N SER A 38 -6.75 4.61 -14.82
CA SER A 38 -6.08 3.32 -14.96
C SER A 38 -5.17 2.99 -13.76
N TYR A 39 -4.78 3.98 -12.95
CA TYR A 39 -3.98 3.74 -11.75
C TYR A 39 -4.81 3.54 -10.47
N ILE A 40 -6.11 3.82 -10.50
CA ILE A 40 -7.00 3.63 -9.35
C ILE A 40 -7.01 2.17 -8.88
N PRO A 41 -7.14 1.15 -9.76
CA PRO A 41 -7.07 -0.25 -9.34
C PRO A 41 -5.73 -0.61 -8.68
N ASN A 42 -4.62 -0.05 -9.17
CA ASN A 42 -3.30 -0.26 -8.58
C ASN A 42 -3.21 0.36 -7.18
N LEU A 43 -3.61 1.63 -7.05
CA LEU A 43 -3.60 2.34 -5.78
C LEU A 43 -4.46 1.61 -4.73
N LEU A 44 -5.70 1.25 -5.09
CA LEU A 44 -6.61 0.52 -4.21
C LEU A 44 -6.10 -0.89 -3.91
N GLY A 45 -5.57 -1.60 -4.89
CA GLY A 45 -4.98 -2.93 -4.71
C GLY A 45 -3.82 -2.92 -3.71
N PHE A 46 -2.90 -1.94 -3.83
CA PHE A 46 -1.80 -1.79 -2.87
C PHE A 46 -2.30 -1.39 -1.47
N ALA A 47 -3.31 -0.50 -1.38
CA ALA A 47 -3.90 -0.12 -0.09
C ALA A 47 -4.59 -1.31 0.60
N THR A 48 -5.39 -2.09 -0.15
CA THR A 48 -6.05 -3.30 0.35
C THR A 48 -5.03 -4.35 0.78
N GLY A 49 -3.95 -4.55 -0.01
CA GLY A 49 -2.86 -5.44 0.36
C GLY A 49 -2.15 -5.02 1.66
N GLY A 50 -1.89 -3.72 1.83
CA GLY A 50 -1.33 -3.18 3.06
C GLY A 50 -2.21 -3.40 4.30
N ILE A 51 -3.54 -3.28 4.14
CA ILE A 51 -4.51 -3.60 5.20
C ILE A 51 -4.47 -5.10 5.53
N PHE A 52 -4.46 -5.97 4.51
CA PHE A 52 -4.44 -7.42 4.70
C PHE A 52 -3.19 -7.89 5.46
N ILE A 53 -2.02 -7.40 5.06
CA ILE A 53 -0.75 -7.68 5.76
C ILE A 53 -0.80 -7.17 7.20
N GLY A 54 -1.34 -5.98 7.42
CA GLY A 54 -1.54 -5.42 8.76
C GLY A 54 -2.42 -6.30 9.66
N LEU A 55 -3.51 -6.86 9.10
CA LEU A 55 -4.38 -7.80 9.81
C LEU A 55 -3.67 -9.12 10.12
N ILE A 56 -2.95 -9.69 9.15
CA ILE A 56 -2.18 -10.93 9.36
C ILE A 56 -1.15 -10.73 10.47
N MET A 57 -0.38 -9.64 10.41
CA MET A 57 0.62 -9.29 11.43
C MET A 57 0.01 -9.10 12.82
N TYR A 58 -1.19 -8.50 12.90
CA TYR A 58 -1.92 -8.39 14.15
C TYR A 58 -2.29 -9.78 14.70
N GLN A 59 -2.83 -10.68 13.87
CA GLN A 59 -3.19 -12.03 14.30
C GLN A 59 -1.96 -12.85 14.71
N VAL A 60 -0.86 -12.79 13.95
CA VAL A 60 0.42 -13.45 14.28
C VAL A 60 0.94 -12.99 15.63
N LYS A 61 0.89 -11.68 15.91
CA LYS A 61 1.32 -11.14 17.20
C LYS A 61 0.40 -11.58 18.35
N LYS A 62 -0.91 -11.61 18.12
CA LYS A 62 -1.90 -12.11 19.09
C LYS A 62 -1.64 -13.58 19.45
N LEU A 63 -1.23 -14.40 18.48
CA LEU A 63 -0.86 -15.80 18.71
C LEU A 63 0.48 -15.95 19.43
N LYS A 64 1.48 -15.11 19.11
CA LYS A 64 2.77 -15.08 19.82
C LYS A 64 2.71 -14.58 21.25
N GLY A 65 1.80 -13.65 21.57
CA GLY A 65 1.63 -13.11 22.94
C GLY A 65 0.86 -14.02 23.89
N LYS A 66 0.45 -15.22 23.43
CA LYS A 66 -0.31 -16.22 24.20
C LYS A 66 0.54 -17.43 24.61
N HIS A 67 1.85 -17.40 24.35
CA HIS A 67 2.84 -18.40 24.75
C HIS A 67 3.95 -17.76 25.58
#